data_AF-A0A9D8G1M2-F1
#
_entry.id   AF-A0A9D8G1M2-F1
#
_cell.length_a   1.000
_cell.length_b   1.000
_cell.length_c   1.000
_cell.angle_alpha   90.00
_cell.angle_beta   90.00
_cell.angle_gamma   90.00
#
_symmetry.space_group_name_H-M   'P 1'
#
loop_
_entity.id
_entity.type
_entity.pdbx_description
1 polymer ?
#
loop_
_entity_poly.entity_id
_entity_poly.type
_entity_poly.pdbx_seq_one_letter_code
_entity_poly.pdbx_strand_id
1 'polypeptide(L)'
;MPIPAELAILPSGGEVIYPAMISPLSSSDERTIKLIDDVVNAIKIVGVFPSVKPEEPSSVENLNAIGTAASVVRLLKVPDGSIRALLQGVTRIKLVLVTQTDPYLKAKIEVLKEEVEKTPELEALSRNLKDQFRKIVSLAPNLPEEIGTMSMNITEPGNLADFIAAHINLNPEEKRTILGELNVRKRMEKLTAFINRELEILELGNRIQTQIKGEMDKTQRQYFLREQLKAIQKELGETDEQTAEIAELREKIQKAELPPVALKEAERELDRLSKMPPQAAEYSVVKTYLDWLITLPWNKSTEETIDIQKAADILDEDHYDLEKVKERVLDYLAVRKLKKTMKGPILCFVGPPGTGKTSIGRSIARALGRNFVRMSLGGVRDEAEIRGFRRTYVGALPGRIIQEIRRAGSNDPVFMLDEIDKVGADFRGDPSAALLEVLDPEQNFAFNDHYLD
;
A
#
# COMPACT_ATOMS: atom_id res chain seq x y z
N MET A 1 10.31 -12.69 57.82
CA MET A 1 10.42 -11.38 58.50
C MET A 1 9.03 -11.02 59.00
N PRO A 2 8.83 -10.71 60.30
CA PRO A 2 7.51 -10.33 60.80
C PRO A 2 7.09 -9.00 60.17
N ILE A 3 5.85 -8.93 59.67
CA ILE A 3 5.31 -7.71 59.05
C ILE A 3 4.58 -6.92 60.14
N PRO A 4 4.96 -5.66 60.39
CA PRO A 4 4.24 -4.80 61.31
C PRO A 4 2.76 -4.65 60.95
N ALA A 5 1.90 -4.54 61.96
CA ALA A 5 0.46 -4.32 61.75
C ALA A 5 0.13 -2.94 61.13
N GLU A 6 1.08 -2.01 61.19
CA GLU A 6 0.98 -0.67 60.60
C GLU A 6 2.25 -0.37 59.79
N LEU A 7 2.07 0.09 58.56
CA LEU A 7 3.17 0.38 57.63
C LEU A 7 3.02 1.77 57.03
N ALA A 8 4.17 2.36 56.66
CA ALA A 8 4.19 3.46 55.71
C ALA A 8 3.75 2.96 54.33
N ILE A 9 2.92 3.73 53.64
CA ILE A 9 2.27 3.35 52.40
C ILE A 9 2.86 4.17 51.26
N LEU A 10 3.42 3.46 50.28
CA LEU A 10 3.94 4.00 49.03
C LEU A 10 2.92 3.76 47.91
N PRO A 11 2.27 4.82 47.38
CA PRO A 11 1.54 4.74 46.13
C PRO A 11 2.53 4.50 44.98
N SER A 12 2.38 3.40 44.25
CA SER A 12 3.26 3.06 43.12
C SER A 12 2.71 3.46 41.74
N GLY A 13 1.61 4.22 41.69
CA GLY A 13 0.94 4.55 40.43
C GLY A 13 0.48 3.28 39.72
N GLY A 14 0.77 3.13 38.43
CA GLY A 14 0.40 1.92 37.67
C GLY A 14 1.26 0.67 37.94
N GLU A 15 2.38 0.81 38.67
CA GLU A 15 3.32 -0.29 38.86
C GLU A 15 2.91 -1.23 39.99
N VAL A 16 3.08 -2.54 39.75
CA VAL A 16 2.75 -3.61 40.70
C VAL A 16 4.02 -4.35 41.06
N ILE A 17 4.33 -4.41 42.36
CA ILE A 17 5.43 -5.23 42.88
C ILE A 17 4.84 -6.55 43.38
N TYR A 18 5.23 -7.67 42.78
CA TYR A 18 4.83 -9.00 43.25
C TYR A 18 5.75 -9.52 44.37
N PRO A 19 5.27 -10.45 45.22
CA PRO A 19 6.13 -11.16 46.17
C PRO A 19 7.37 -11.79 45.51
N ALA A 20 8.47 -11.84 46.27
CA ALA A 20 9.81 -12.30 45.86
C ALA A 20 10.47 -11.51 44.72
N MET A 21 9.76 -10.59 44.05
CA MET A 21 10.30 -9.78 42.96
C MET A 21 11.01 -8.53 43.45
N ILE A 22 12.09 -8.15 42.78
CA ILE A 22 12.83 -6.91 43.03
C ILE A 22 12.43 -5.89 41.97
N SER A 23 11.98 -4.72 42.41
CA SER A 23 11.61 -3.61 41.54
C SER A 23 12.41 -2.35 41.92
N PRO A 24 13.03 -1.66 40.94
CA PRO A 24 13.65 -0.38 41.18
C PRO A 24 12.61 0.73 41.37
N LEU A 25 12.82 1.58 42.35
CA LEU A 25 12.07 2.81 42.57
C LEU A 25 13.00 4.00 42.39
N SER A 26 12.65 4.94 41.53
CA SER A 26 13.30 6.25 41.45
C SER A 26 12.26 7.34 41.70
N SER A 27 12.55 8.25 42.63
CA SER A 27 11.65 9.36 42.94
C SER A 27 12.41 10.61 43.36
N SER A 28 11.90 11.76 42.93
CA SER A 28 12.30 13.10 43.37
C SER A 28 11.24 13.78 44.26
N ASP A 29 10.13 13.09 44.54
CA ASP A 29 9.05 13.62 45.37
C ASP A 29 9.47 13.62 46.86
N GLU A 30 9.40 14.80 47.50
CA GLU A 30 9.82 15.00 48.88
C GLU A 30 9.09 14.08 49.87
N ARG A 31 7.80 13.79 49.63
CA ARG A 31 7.02 12.89 50.49
C ARG A 31 7.52 11.46 50.39
N THR A 32 7.77 10.99 49.18
CA THR A 32 8.34 9.66 48.90
C THR A 32 9.76 9.52 49.44
N ILE A 33 10.60 10.55 49.27
CA ILE A 33 11.97 10.58 49.80
C ILE A 33 11.94 10.45 51.33
N LYS A 34 11.12 11.26 52.00
CA LYS A 34 10.97 11.22 53.46
C LYS A 34 10.43 9.89 53.96
N LEU A 35 9.44 9.31 53.26
CA LEU A 35 8.91 7.98 53.56
C LEU A 35 10.00 6.92 53.53
N ILE A 36 10.79 6.86 52.45
CA ILE A 36 11.80 5.82 52.28
C ILE A 36 12.95 6.01 53.28
N ASP A 37 13.37 7.25 53.55
CA ASP A 37 14.37 7.55 54.57
C ASP A 37 13.91 7.08 55.97
N ASP A 38 12.67 7.38 56.37
CA ASP A 38 12.11 6.93 57.65
C ASP A 38 12.01 5.40 57.75
N VAL A 39 11.59 4.74 56.66
CA VAL A 39 11.46 3.28 56.60
C VAL A 39 12.82 2.59 56.71
N VAL A 40 13.86 3.12 56.05
CA VAL A 40 15.21 2.55 56.07
C VAL A 40 15.85 2.61 57.47
N ASN A 41 15.53 3.65 58.24
CA ASN A 41 16.01 3.82 59.61
C ASN A 41 15.22 2.99 60.65
N ALA A 42 14.09 2.40 60.25
CA ALA A 42 13.23 1.58 61.10
C ALA A 42 13.27 0.08 60.69
N ILE A 43 12.12 -0.47 60.29
CA ILE A 43 11.93 -1.92 60.04
C ILE A 43 12.24 -2.30 58.57
N LYS A 44 12.64 -1.34 57.74
CA LYS A 44 12.96 -1.52 56.30
C LYS A 44 11.85 -2.20 55.49
N ILE A 45 10.59 -2.09 55.93
CA ILE A 45 9.42 -2.61 55.23
C ILE A 45 8.47 -1.44 54.92
N VAL A 46 7.99 -1.39 53.68
CA VAL A 46 7.01 -0.44 53.17
C VAL A 46 5.84 -1.20 52.55
N GLY A 47 4.61 -0.69 52.72
CA GLY A 47 3.45 -1.19 52.00
C GLY A 47 3.33 -0.51 50.64
N VAL A 48 3.47 -1.26 49.56
CA VAL A 48 3.39 -0.72 48.20
C VAL A 48 2.03 -1.03 47.60
N PHE A 49 1.30 0.00 47.20
CA PHE A 49 -0.06 -0.14 46.68
C PHE A 49 -0.17 0.55 45.30
N PRO A 50 -0.57 -0.20 44.26
CA PRO A 50 -0.83 0.40 42.95
C PRO A 50 -2.09 1.26 43.01
N SER A 51 -2.15 2.28 42.16
CA SER A 51 -3.30 3.14 41.98
C SER A 51 -4.37 2.49 41.12
N VAL A 52 -5.64 2.86 41.35
CA VAL A 52 -6.77 2.42 40.53
C VAL A 52 -6.80 3.13 39.19
N LYS A 53 -6.48 4.41 39.20
CA LYS A 53 -6.32 5.25 38.04
C LYS A 53 -4.95 5.89 38.12
N PRO A 54 -3.94 5.35 37.41
CA PRO A 54 -2.56 5.84 37.45
C PRO A 54 -2.40 7.31 37.05
N GLU A 55 -3.31 7.80 36.22
CA GLU A 55 -3.36 9.19 35.71
C GLU A 55 -3.81 10.20 36.78
N GLU A 56 -4.55 9.76 37.80
CA GLU A 56 -5.05 10.62 38.87
C GLU A 56 -4.03 10.74 40.01
N PRO A 57 -3.98 11.89 40.73
CA PRO A 57 -3.06 12.07 41.85
C PRO A 57 -3.27 10.99 42.92
N SER A 58 -2.19 10.66 43.62
CA SER A 58 -2.22 9.65 44.68
C SER A 58 -3.11 10.10 45.85
N SER A 59 -4.29 9.50 45.93
CA SER A 59 -5.25 9.67 47.02
C SER A 59 -5.58 8.30 47.64
N VAL A 60 -6.09 8.29 48.87
CA VAL A 60 -6.48 7.05 49.56
C VAL A 60 -7.55 6.29 48.77
N GLU A 61 -8.49 7.01 48.16
CA GLU A 61 -9.57 6.45 47.34
C GLU A 61 -9.06 5.86 46.01
N ASN A 62 -7.94 6.39 45.52
CA ASN A 62 -7.29 5.92 44.30
C ASN A 62 -6.29 4.78 44.57
N LEU A 63 -6.16 4.26 45.80
CA LEU A 63 -5.31 3.09 46.06
C LEU A 63 -6.08 1.79 45.84
N ASN A 64 -5.41 0.81 45.24
CA ASN A 64 -5.93 -0.54 45.16
C ASN A 64 -6.07 -1.15 46.57
N ALA A 65 -7.09 -1.96 46.80
CA ALA A 65 -7.33 -2.56 48.12
C ALA A 65 -6.22 -3.55 48.54
N ILE A 66 -5.58 -4.20 47.57
CA ILE A 66 -4.51 -5.18 47.77
C ILE A 66 -3.20 -4.59 47.22
N GLY A 67 -2.16 -4.67 48.03
CA GLY A 67 -0.80 -4.27 47.73
C GLY A 67 0.20 -5.34 48.17
N THR A 68 1.47 -4.97 48.21
CA THR A 68 2.57 -5.85 48.59
C THR A 68 3.41 -5.19 49.67
N ALA A 69 3.65 -5.90 50.78
CA ALA A 69 4.69 -5.50 51.71
C ALA A 69 6.04 -5.74 51.03
N ALA A 70 6.85 -4.71 50.87
CA ALA A 70 8.15 -4.78 50.25
C ALA A 70 9.25 -4.35 51.22
N SER A 71 10.40 -5.02 51.18
CA SER A 71 11.57 -4.63 51.94
C SER A 71 12.47 -3.72 51.11
N VAL A 72 13.02 -2.67 51.73
CA VAL A 72 14.00 -1.78 51.10
C VAL A 72 15.37 -2.43 51.19
N VAL A 73 15.83 -3.02 50.08
CA VAL A 73 17.10 -3.75 50.00
C VAL A 73 18.29 -2.80 49.91
N ARG A 74 18.14 -1.74 49.12
CA ARG A 74 19.19 -0.75 48.89
C ARG A 74 18.56 0.62 48.66
N LEU A 75 19.21 1.66 49.20
CA LEU A 75 18.87 3.07 48.97
C LEU A 75 20.13 3.80 48.53
N LEU A 76 20.02 4.58 47.46
CA LEU A 76 21.07 5.46 46.95
C LEU A 76 20.49 6.87 46.82
N LYS A 77 21.15 7.84 47.44
CA LYS A 77 20.84 9.27 47.27
C LYS A 77 21.70 9.82 46.15
N VAL A 78 21.07 10.48 45.19
CA VAL A 78 21.73 11.06 44.02
C VAL A 78 22.09 12.53 44.33
N PRO A 79 23.20 13.09 43.80
CA PRO A 79 23.59 14.48 44.08
C PRO A 79 22.55 15.54 43.69
N ASP A 80 21.61 15.21 42.82
CA ASP A 80 20.48 16.07 42.40
C ASP A 80 19.33 16.12 43.43
N GLY A 81 19.45 15.40 44.56
CA GLY A 81 18.45 15.34 45.62
C GLY A 81 17.42 14.21 45.45
N SER A 82 17.43 13.48 44.34
CA SER A 82 16.55 12.33 44.11
C SER A 82 17.05 11.05 44.82
N ILE A 83 16.17 10.07 44.97
CA ILE A 83 16.51 8.75 45.49
C ILE A 83 16.33 7.65 44.45
N ARG A 84 17.18 6.62 44.55
CA ARG A 84 17.02 5.33 43.87
C ARG A 84 17.03 4.21 44.91
N ALA A 85 15.94 3.48 45.02
CA ALA A 85 15.78 2.36 45.93
C ALA A 85 15.53 1.05 45.18
N LEU A 86 15.95 -0.07 45.76
CA LEU A 86 15.54 -1.40 45.32
C LEU A 86 14.58 -1.97 46.35
N LEU A 87 13.36 -2.24 45.91
CA LEU A 87 12.30 -2.81 46.74
C LEU A 87 12.13 -4.29 46.40
N GLN A 88 12.15 -5.15 47.41
CA GLN A 88 11.86 -6.59 47.24
C GLN A 88 10.50 -6.91 47.84
N GLY A 89 9.57 -7.38 47.02
CA GLY A 89 8.28 -7.86 47.49
C GLY A 89 8.42 -9.03 48.46
N VAL A 90 7.67 -9.01 49.55
CA VAL A 90 7.70 -10.03 50.61
C VAL A 90 6.42 -10.84 50.58
N THR A 91 5.26 -10.17 50.67
CA THR A 91 3.95 -10.86 50.66
C THR A 91 2.83 -9.88 50.35
N ARG A 92 1.66 -10.42 50.01
CA ARG A 92 0.43 -9.64 49.75
C ARG A 92 -0.17 -9.11 51.04
N ILE A 93 -0.61 -7.86 51.00
CA ILE A 93 -1.24 -7.19 52.12
C ILE A 93 -2.52 -6.48 51.67
N LYS A 94 -3.50 -6.38 52.55
CA LYS A 94 -4.72 -5.61 52.35
C LYS A 94 -4.64 -4.31 53.15
N LEU A 95 -5.06 -3.21 52.53
CA LEU A 95 -5.24 -1.93 53.21
C LEU A 95 -6.49 -2.02 54.09
N VAL A 96 -6.35 -1.83 55.40
CA VAL A 96 -7.48 -1.90 56.34
C VAL A 96 -7.95 -0.51 56.72
N LEU A 97 -7.05 0.34 57.21
CA LEU A 97 -7.40 1.67 57.70
C LEU A 97 -6.20 2.61 57.60
N VAL A 98 -6.38 3.76 56.96
CA VAL A 98 -5.38 4.84 56.93
C VAL A 98 -5.38 5.56 58.28
N THR A 99 -4.21 5.65 58.91
CA THR A 99 -3.99 6.24 60.24
C THR A 99 -3.29 7.60 60.18
N GLN A 100 -2.59 7.89 59.08
CA GLN A 100 -1.84 9.13 58.87
C GLN A 100 -1.85 9.51 57.39
N THR A 101 -1.89 10.80 57.08
CA THR A 101 -1.80 11.33 55.70
C THR A 101 -0.60 12.25 55.48
N ASP A 102 -0.21 13.07 56.46
CA ASP A 102 0.96 13.94 56.42
C ASP A 102 2.05 13.45 57.37
N PRO A 103 3.35 13.48 57.00
CA PRO A 103 3.93 13.93 55.73
C PRO A 103 3.81 12.89 54.59
N TYR A 104 3.40 11.67 54.92
CA TYR A 104 3.10 10.58 53.99
C TYR A 104 2.06 9.63 54.63
N LEU A 105 1.51 8.72 53.82
CA LEU A 105 0.47 7.80 54.23
C LEU A 105 1.01 6.73 55.19
N LYS A 106 0.29 6.47 56.29
CA LYS A 106 0.44 5.25 57.09
C LYS A 106 -0.91 4.56 57.21
N ALA A 107 -0.91 3.25 57.25
CA ALA A 107 -2.13 2.49 57.38
C ALA A 107 -1.89 1.18 58.15
N LYS A 108 -2.95 0.74 58.83
CA LYS A 108 -3.08 -0.63 59.30
C LYS A 108 -3.28 -1.56 58.11
N ILE A 109 -2.54 -2.67 58.13
CA ILE A 109 -2.54 -3.66 57.06
C ILE A 109 -2.90 -5.03 57.61
N GLU A 110 -3.39 -5.88 56.73
CA GLU A 110 -3.63 -7.30 57.00
C GLU A 110 -2.78 -8.13 56.03
N VAL A 111 -1.99 -9.07 56.55
CA VAL A 111 -1.23 -10.00 55.72
C VAL A 111 -2.19 -11.04 55.14
N LEU A 112 -2.26 -11.12 53.82
CA LEU A 112 -3.14 -12.05 53.12
C LEU A 112 -2.46 -13.40 52.98
N LYS A 113 -3.19 -14.48 53.30
CA LYS A 113 -2.74 -15.86 53.08
C LYS A 113 -3.23 -16.32 51.71
N GLU A 114 -2.36 -17.01 50.99
CA GLU A 114 -2.72 -17.60 49.71
C GLU A 114 -3.49 -18.91 49.92
N GLU A 115 -4.50 -19.13 49.08
CA GLU A 115 -5.23 -20.39 49.04
C GLU A 115 -4.58 -21.28 47.98
N VAL A 116 -3.87 -22.30 48.45
CA VAL A 116 -3.19 -23.28 47.59
C VAL A 116 -3.66 -24.68 47.93
N GLU A 117 -4.24 -25.35 46.93
CA GLU A 117 -4.56 -26.78 46.98
C GLU A 117 -3.68 -27.48 45.95
N LYS A 118 -2.78 -28.36 46.40
CA LYS A 118 -1.86 -29.08 45.51
C LYS A 118 -2.62 -30.23 44.84
N THR A 119 -3.13 -29.98 43.64
CA THR A 119 -3.82 -30.99 42.82
C THR A 119 -3.00 -31.31 41.55
N PRO A 120 -3.20 -32.49 40.93
CA PRO A 120 -2.53 -32.85 39.67
C PRO A 120 -2.78 -31.83 38.55
N GLU A 121 -3.95 -31.19 38.52
CA GLU A 121 -4.25 -30.15 37.53
C GLU A 121 -3.43 -28.88 37.76
N LEU A 122 -3.17 -28.50 39.02
CA LEU A 122 -2.34 -27.33 39.34
C LEU A 122 -0.89 -27.56 38.91
N GLU A 123 -0.38 -28.78 39.06
CA GLU A 123 0.93 -29.17 38.53
C GLU A 123 0.98 -29.13 37.00
N ALA A 124 -0.07 -29.63 36.33
CA ALA A 124 -0.19 -29.57 34.89
C ALA A 124 -0.21 -28.11 34.38
N LEU A 125 -0.96 -27.24 35.06
CA LEU A 125 -1.03 -25.81 34.76
C LEU A 125 0.34 -25.13 34.98
N SER A 126 1.06 -25.50 36.04
CA SER A 126 2.42 -25.02 36.30
C SER A 126 3.39 -25.38 35.17
N ARG A 127 3.34 -26.64 34.68
CA ARG A 127 4.15 -27.09 33.54
C ARG A 127 3.80 -26.31 32.27
N ASN A 128 2.50 -26.18 31.98
CA ASN A 128 2.03 -25.45 30.80
C ASN A 128 2.49 -23.98 30.81
N LEU A 129 2.34 -23.29 31.95
CA LEU A 129 2.80 -21.91 32.10
C LEU A 129 4.30 -21.74 31.91
N LYS A 130 5.11 -22.67 32.45
CA LYS A 130 6.57 -22.69 32.22
C LYS A 130 6.92 -22.83 30.74
N ASP A 131 6.29 -23.77 30.05
CA ASP A 131 6.53 -24.02 28.63
C ASP A 131 6.15 -22.82 27.77
N GLN A 132 4.99 -22.20 28.06
CA GLN A 132 4.53 -21.01 27.34
C GLN A 132 5.41 -19.80 27.62
N PHE A 133 5.80 -19.57 28.87
CA PHE A 133 6.69 -18.47 29.23
C PHE A 133 8.06 -18.64 28.57
N ARG A 134 8.60 -19.86 28.48
CA ARG A 134 9.84 -20.13 27.74
C ARG A 134 9.73 -19.76 26.26
N LYS A 135 8.60 -20.05 25.62
CA LYS A 135 8.35 -19.62 24.24
C LYS A 135 8.32 -18.10 24.11
N ILE A 136 7.64 -17.42 25.03
CA ILE A 136 7.62 -15.95 25.09
C ILE A 136 9.05 -15.40 25.18
N VAL A 137 9.87 -15.90 26.12
CA VAL A 137 11.27 -15.48 26.30
C VAL A 137 12.09 -15.68 25.01
N SER A 138 11.87 -16.77 24.27
CA SER A 138 12.58 -17.02 23.01
C SER A 138 12.16 -16.12 21.84
N LEU A 139 10.94 -15.55 21.90
CA LEU A 139 10.39 -14.68 20.86
C LEU A 139 10.54 -13.19 21.19
N ALA A 140 10.65 -12.86 22.49
CA ALA A 140 10.72 -11.50 22.99
C ALA A 140 12.19 -11.02 23.08
N PRO A 141 12.63 -10.08 22.22
CA PRO A 141 14.03 -9.65 22.16
C PRO A 141 14.53 -8.88 23.39
N ASN A 142 13.61 -8.43 24.25
CA ASN A 142 13.88 -7.67 25.47
C ASN A 142 13.98 -8.52 26.74
N LEU A 143 13.71 -9.84 26.65
CA LEU A 143 13.80 -10.75 27.78
C LEU A 143 15.08 -11.61 27.68
N PRO A 144 15.98 -11.55 28.67
CA PRO A 144 17.13 -12.45 28.74
C PRO A 144 16.71 -13.92 28.87
N GLU A 145 17.40 -14.82 28.17
CA GLU A 145 17.12 -16.28 28.20
C GLU A 145 17.26 -16.87 29.62
N GLU A 146 18.10 -16.26 30.45
CA GLU A 146 18.31 -16.66 31.85
C GLU A 146 17.00 -16.62 32.64
N ILE A 147 16.10 -15.66 32.36
CA ILE A 147 14.81 -15.53 33.05
C ILE A 147 13.90 -16.72 32.75
N GLY A 148 13.92 -17.21 31.51
CA GLY A 148 13.23 -18.44 31.11
C GLY A 148 13.75 -19.65 31.90
N THR A 149 15.06 -19.77 32.02
CA THR A 149 15.69 -20.85 32.81
C THR A 149 15.38 -20.76 34.30
N MET A 150 15.38 -19.55 34.88
CA MET A 150 15.01 -19.33 36.28
C MET A 150 13.58 -19.77 36.58
N SER A 151 12.63 -19.49 35.67
CA SER A 151 11.22 -19.89 35.84
C SER A 151 11.05 -21.41 36.01
N MET A 152 11.91 -22.21 35.36
CA MET A 152 11.86 -23.67 35.43
C MET A 152 12.18 -24.20 36.83
N ASN A 153 13.05 -23.50 37.56
CA ASN A 153 13.51 -23.87 38.89
C ASN A 153 12.52 -23.48 40.01
N ILE A 154 11.49 -22.68 39.70
CA ILE A 154 10.47 -22.29 40.68
C ILE A 154 9.50 -23.46 40.89
N THR A 155 9.46 -23.99 42.11
CA THR A 155 8.63 -25.16 42.47
C THR A 155 7.24 -24.76 42.96
N GLU A 156 7.13 -23.65 43.68
CA GLU A 156 5.85 -23.21 44.27
C GLU A 156 4.98 -22.48 43.23
N PRO A 157 3.74 -22.95 42.95
CA PRO A 157 2.92 -22.41 41.87
C PRO A 157 2.55 -20.93 42.02
N GLY A 158 2.34 -20.46 43.26
CA GLY A 158 2.07 -19.05 43.54
C GLY A 158 3.25 -18.15 43.17
N ASN A 159 4.46 -18.54 43.58
CA ASN A 159 5.69 -17.82 43.23
C ASN A 159 5.97 -17.86 41.72
N LEU A 160 5.63 -18.96 41.05
CA LEU A 160 5.77 -19.08 39.60
C LEU A 160 4.84 -18.09 38.89
N ALA A 161 3.57 -18.01 39.32
CA ALA A 161 2.61 -17.07 38.75
C ALA A 161 3.08 -15.62 38.92
N ASP A 162 3.58 -15.28 40.11
CA ASP A 162 4.07 -13.95 40.44
C ASP A 162 5.34 -13.58 39.65
N PHE A 163 6.26 -14.53 39.52
CA PHE A 163 7.48 -14.37 38.74
C PHE A 163 7.16 -14.12 37.27
N ILE A 164 6.28 -14.93 36.68
CA ILE A 164 5.91 -14.76 35.27
C ILE A 164 5.19 -13.43 35.07
N ALA A 165 4.18 -13.12 35.91
CA ALA A 165 3.41 -11.88 35.82
C ALA A 165 4.27 -10.60 35.91
N ALA A 166 5.40 -10.66 36.61
CA ALA A 166 6.35 -9.57 36.72
C ALA A 166 7.16 -9.31 35.44
N HIS A 167 7.32 -10.31 34.58
CA HIS A 167 8.18 -10.24 33.38
C HIS A 167 7.39 -10.17 32.06
N ILE A 168 6.11 -10.53 32.07
CA ILE A 168 5.25 -10.41 30.89
C ILE A 168 4.62 -9.01 30.80
N ASN A 169 4.31 -8.58 29.58
CA ASN A 169 3.74 -7.26 29.32
C ASN A 169 2.23 -7.21 29.60
N LEU A 170 1.86 -7.16 30.88
CA LEU A 170 0.47 -6.97 31.31
C LEU A 170 0.14 -5.49 31.46
N ASN A 171 -1.09 -5.12 31.11
CA ASN A 171 -1.58 -3.79 31.44
C ASN A 171 -1.80 -3.64 32.97
N PRO A 172 -1.90 -2.40 33.51
CA PRO A 172 -2.03 -2.19 34.95
C PRO A 172 -3.25 -2.90 35.58
N GLU A 173 -4.38 -3.01 34.89
CA GLU A 173 -5.57 -3.73 35.37
C GLU A 173 -5.31 -5.22 35.55
N GLU A 174 -4.67 -5.84 34.55
CA GLU A 174 -4.32 -7.25 34.54
C GLU A 174 -3.29 -7.54 35.64
N LYS A 175 -2.27 -6.69 35.78
CA LYS A 175 -1.29 -6.82 36.86
C LYS A 175 -1.96 -6.84 38.23
N ARG A 176 -2.89 -5.92 38.48
CA ARG A 176 -3.65 -5.81 39.74
C ARG A 176 -4.61 -6.98 39.95
N THR A 177 -5.22 -7.48 38.87
CA THR A 177 -6.06 -8.67 38.89
C THR A 177 -5.27 -9.91 39.35
N ILE A 178 -4.04 -10.08 38.86
CA ILE A 178 -3.14 -11.16 39.31
C ILE A 178 -2.69 -10.95 40.76
N LEU A 179 -2.36 -9.72 41.15
CA LEU A 179 -1.97 -9.42 42.53
C LEU A 179 -3.11 -9.72 43.52
N GLY A 180 -4.34 -9.35 43.16
CA GLY A 180 -5.51 -9.45 44.04
C GLY A 180 -6.14 -10.84 44.15
N GLU A 181 -5.83 -11.77 43.25
CA GLU A 181 -6.38 -13.12 43.28
C GLU A 181 -5.61 -13.99 44.29
N LEU A 182 -6.22 -14.34 45.42
CA LEU A 182 -5.58 -15.14 46.48
C LEU A 182 -5.59 -16.65 46.19
N ASN A 183 -6.50 -17.11 45.34
CA ASN A 183 -6.57 -18.51 44.95
C ASN A 183 -5.55 -18.79 43.84
N VAL A 184 -4.53 -19.58 44.17
CA VAL A 184 -3.38 -19.82 43.28
C VAL A 184 -3.82 -20.44 41.95
N ARG A 185 -4.78 -21.37 41.97
CA ARG A 185 -5.31 -22.01 40.76
C ARG A 185 -5.98 -20.99 39.83
N LYS A 186 -6.91 -20.19 40.36
CA LYS A 186 -7.60 -19.14 39.59
C LYS A 186 -6.61 -18.10 39.07
N ARG A 187 -5.60 -17.74 39.88
CA ARG A 187 -4.54 -16.79 39.47
C ARG A 187 -3.79 -17.33 38.26
N MET A 188 -3.40 -18.60 38.29
CA MET A 188 -2.70 -19.25 37.19
C MET A 188 -3.57 -19.38 35.94
N GLU A 189 -4.86 -19.71 36.07
CA GLU A 189 -5.80 -19.76 34.94
C GLU A 189 -5.92 -18.40 34.23
N LYS A 190 -6.09 -17.32 35.01
CA LYS A 190 -6.10 -15.95 34.46
C LYS A 190 -4.78 -15.60 33.78
N LEU A 191 -3.66 -15.96 34.41
CA LEU A 191 -2.33 -15.71 33.87
C LEU A 191 -2.09 -16.47 32.56
N THR A 192 -2.54 -17.73 32.47
CA THR A 192 -2.47 -18.53 31.23
C THR A 192 -3.22 -17.84 30.09
N ALA A 193 -4.41 -17.28 30.36
CA ALA A 193 -5.16 -16.53 29.35
C ALA A 193 -4.37 -15.32 28.83
N PHE A 194 -3.73 -14.55 29.73
CA PHE A 194 -2.92 -13.40 29.32
C PHE A 194 -1.65 -13.81 28.55
N ILE A 195 -0.98 -14.87 28.98
CA ILE A 195 0.22 -15.41 28.30
C ILE A 195 -0.11 -15.91 26.90
N ASN A 196 -1.24 -16.59 26.72
CA ASN A 196 -1.68 -17.03 25.39
C ASN A 196 -1.86 -15.85 24.44
N ARG A 197 -2.51 -14.78 24.91
CA ARG A 197 -2.69 -13.56 24.12
C ARG A 197 -1.35 -12.90 23.77
N GLU A 198 -0.44 -12.82 24.73
CA GLU A 198 0.90 -12.24 24.51
C GLU A 198 1.73 -13.07 23.52
N LEU A 199 1.67 -14.40 23.64
CA LEU A 199 2.37 -15.31 22.73
C LEU A 199 1.86 -15.16 21.29
N GLU A 200 0.54 -15.06 21.09
CA GLU A 200 -0.07 -14.85 19.77
C GLU A 200 0.42 -13.55 19.11
N ILE A 201 0.49 -12.46 19.89
CA ILE A 201 1.01 -11.16 19.42
C ILE A 201 2.48 -11.28 19.00
N LEU A 202 3.31 -11.93 19.82
CA LEU A 202 4.74 -12.13 19.52
C LEU A 202 4.96 -13.01 18.28
N GLU A 203 4.19 -14.08 18.14
CA GLU A 203 4.26 -14.95 16.96
C GLU A 203 3.84 -14.23 15.67
N LEU A 204 2.79 -13.40 15.72
CA LEU A 204 2.37 -12.58 14.59
C LEU A 204 3.44 -11.55 14.23
N GLY A 205 3.98 -10.84 15.22
CA GLY A 205 5.06 -9.87 15.03
C GLY A 205 6.30 -10.49 14.40
N ASN A 206 6.72 -11.67 14.87
CA ASN A 206 7.86 -12.40 14.33
C ASN A 206 7.59 -12.86 12.88
N ARG A 207 6.36 -13.33 12.58
CA ARG A 207 5.96 -13.70 11.22
C ARG A 207 6.04 -12.51 10.26
N ILE A 208 5.52 -11.35 10.66
CA ILE A 208 5.60 -10.11 9.88
C ILE A 208 7.07 -9.72 9.64
N GLN A 209 7.89 -9.74 10.69
CA GLN A 209 9.31 -9.42 10.58
C GLN A 209 10.06 -10.37 9.64
N THR A 210 9.74 -11.67 9.70
CA THR A 210 10.34 -12.69 8.83
C THR A 210 9.90 -12.51 7.37
N GLN A 211 8.63 -12.13 7.12
CA GLN A 211 8.14 -11.80 5.78
C GLN A 211 8.85 -10.58 5.21
N ILE A 212 8.97 -9.50 5.98
CA ILE A 212 9.66 -8.27 5.57
C ILE A 212 11.14 -8.55 5.28
N LYS A 213 11.84 -9.27 6.17
CA LYS A 213 13.23 -9.68 5.92
C LYS A 213 13.36 -10.55 4.68
N GLY A 214 12.45 -11.50 4.47
CA GLY A 214 12.44 -12.36 3.30
C GLY A 214 12.20 -11.60 1.98
N GLU A 215 11.38 -10.55 2.00
CA GLU A 215 11.21 -9.66 0.85
C GLU A 215 12.43 -8.78 0.62
N MET A 216 12.99 -8.17 1.67
CA MET A 216 14.21 -7.36 1.59
C MET A 216 15.42 -8.17 1.10
N ASP A 217 15.62 -9.39 1.60
CA ASP A 217 16.69 -10.29 1.18
C ASP A 217 16.50 -10.74 -0.28
N LYS A 218 15.26 -10.96 -0.73
CA LYS A 218 14.97 -11.22 -2.14
C LYS A 218 15.31 -10.02 -3.01
N THR A 219 14.96 -8.80 -2.60
CA THR A 219 15.26 -7.57 -3.35
C THR A 219 16.76 -7.29 -3.39
N GLN A 220 17.48 -7.44 -2.27
CA GLN A 220 18.93 -7.31 -2.22
C GLN A 220 19.63 -8.38 -3.05
N ARG A 221 19.18 -9.64 -2.96
CA ARG A 221 19.71 -10.75 -3.77
C ARG A 221 19.45 -10.53 -5.26
N GLN A 222 18.27 -10.05 -5.64
CA GLN A 222 17.96 -9.67 -7.02
C GLN A 222 18.81 -8.49 -7.50
N TYR A 223 19.01 -7.47 -6.66
CA TYR A 223 19.88 -6.34 -6.97
C TYR A 223 21.33 -6.81 -7.19
N PHE A 224 21.86 -7.63 -6.29
CA PHE A 224 23.21 -8.16 -6.40
C PHE A 224 23.38 -9.09 -7.61
N LEU A 225 22.42 -9.97 -7.89
CA LEU A 225 22.43 -10.82 -9.08
C LEU A 225 22.33 -10.00 -10.37
N ARG A 226 21.58 -8.90 -10.38
CA ARG A 226 21.53 -7.97 -11.53
C ARG A 226 22.85 -7.23 -11.73
N GLU A 227 23.48 -6.76 -10.66
CA GLU A 227 24.80 -6.13 -10.76
C GLU A 227 25.89 -7.13 -11.17
N GLN A 228 25.82 -8.38 -10.69
CA GLN A 228 26.68 -9.46 -11.17
C GLN A 228 26.42 -9.80 -12.64
N LEU A 229 25.16 -9.89 -13.08
CA LEU A 229 24.83 -10.09 -14.50
C LEU A 229 25.37 -8.95 -15.37
N LYS A 230 25.20 -7.69 -14.95
CA LYS A 230 25.77 -6.53 -15.65
C LYS A 230 27.30 -6.57 -15.68
N ALA A 231 27.95 -6.96 -14.59
CA ALA A 231 29.40 -7.09 -14.53
C ALA A 231 29.90 -8.22 -15.45
N ILE A 232 29.23 -9.37 -15.44
CA ILE A 232 29.51 -10.50 -16.33
C ILE A 232 29.30 -10.11 -17.80
N GLN A 233 28.19 -9.46 -18.14
CA GLN A 233 27.90 -8.96 -19.50
C GLN A 233 28.95 -7.95 -19.96
N LYS A 234 29.41 -7.07 -19.06
CA LYS A 234 30.48 -6.09 -19.33
C LYS A 234 31.85 -6.74 -19.53
N GLU A 235 32.18 -7.80 -18.78
CA GLU A 235 33.42 -8.56 -18.96
C GLU A 235 33.39 -9.47 -20.20
N LEU A 236 32.23 -9.97 -20.60
CA LEU A 236 32.04 -10.79 -21.81
C LEU A 236 32.07 -9.98 -23.11
N GLY A 237 32.07 -8.64 -23.06
CA GLY A 237 32.10 -7.79 -24.25
C GLY A 237 30.81 -7.85 -25.08
N GLU A 238 29.75 -8.44 -24.54
CA GLU A 238 28.43 -8.50 -25.16
C GLU A 238 27.74 -7.16 -24.97
N THR A 239 27.94 -6.25 -25.93
CA THR A 239 26.99 -5.14 -26.11
C THR A 239 25.74 -5.77 -26.70
N ASP A 240 24.87 -6.25 -25.82
CA ASP A 240 23.67 -7.04 -26.13
C ASP A 240 22.82 -6.32 -27.20
N GLU A 241 22.57 -6.96 -28.35
CA GLU A 241 21.75 -6.41 -29.45
C GLU A 241 20.37 -5.95 -28.93
N GLN A 242 19.85 -6.63 -27.92
CA GLN A 242 18.62 -6.27 -27.24
C GLN A 242 18.74 -4.92 -26.52
N THR A 243 19.88 -4.63 -25.88
CA THR A 243 20.09 -3.35 -25.18
C THR A 243 20.14 -2.18 -26.17
N ALA A 244 20.76 -2.39 -27.33
CA ALA A 244 20.76 -1.40 -28.41
C ALA A 244 19.36 -1.15 -28.98
N GLU A 245 18.57 -2.21 -29.20
CA GLU A 245 17.19 -2.10 -29.69
C GLU A 245 16.28 -1.34 -28.71
N ILE A 246 16.37 -1.64 -27.42
CA ILE A 246 15.58 -0.94 -26.38
C ILE A 246 15.97 0.54 -26.30
N ALA A 247 17.25 0.87 -26.47
CA ALA A 247 17.71 2.26 -26.50
C ALA A 247 17.15 3.01 -27.72
N GLU A 248 17.16 2.38 -28.91
CA GLU A 248 16.60 2.98 -30.13
C GLU A 248 15.09 3.24 -30.01
N LEU A 249 14.33 2.28 -29.47
CA LEU A 249 12.89 2.45 -29.25
C LEU A 249 12.60 3.58 -28.26
N ARG A 250 13.40 3.70 -27.19
CA ARG A 250 13.26 4.79 -26.22
C ARG A 250 13.47 6.15 -26.87
N GLU A 251 14.50 6.28 -27.71
CA GLU A 251 14.77 7.51 -28.44
C GLU A 251 13.62 7.87 -29.40
N LYS A 252 13.07 6.88 -30.11
CA LYS A 252 11.92 7.08 -31.00
C LYS A 252 10.66 7.52 -30.25
N ILE A 253 10.37 6.94 -29.08
CA ILE A 253 9.23 7.34 -28.24
C ILE A 253 9.36 8.80 -27.80
N GLN A 254 10.56 9.22 -27.39
CA GLN A 254 10.82 10.61 -27.01
C GLN A 254 10.65 11.58 -28.18
N LYS A 255 11.10 11.20 -29.38
CA LYS A 255 10.96 12.02 -30.61
C LYS A 255 9.53 12.07 -31.15
N ALA A 256 8.69 11.08 -30.85
CA ALA A 256 7.32 11.01 -31.35
C ALA A 256 6.35 11.98 -30.66
N GLU A 257 6.77 12.63 -29.56
CA GLU A 257 5.97 13.59 -28.80
C GLU A 257 4.56 13.06 -28.48
N LEU A 258 4.48 11.84 -27.95
CA LEU A 258 3.21 11.18 -27.67
C LEU A 258 2.37 11.96 -26.63
N PRO A 259 1.03 12.00 -26.75
CA PRO A 259 0.15 12.51 -25.71
C PRO A 259 0.33 11.76 -24.38
N PRO A 260 0.02 12.36 -23.22
CA PRO A 260 0.32 11.75 -21.91
C PRO A 260 -0.23 10.33 -21.71
N VAL A 261 -1.42 10.05 -22.25
CA VAL A 261 -2.05 8.71 -22.16
C VAL A 261 -1.25 7.69 -22.98
N ALA A 262 -0.93 8.01 -24.24
CA ALA A 262 -0.15 7.15 -25.13
C ALA A 262 1.30 6.99 -24.66
N LEU A 263 1.92 8.05 -24.12
CA LEU A 263 3.29 8.02 -23.60
C LEU A 263 3.40 7.04 -22.42
N LYS A 264 2.45 7.11 -21.47
CA LYS A 264 2.42 6.21 -20.32
C LYS A 264 2.32 4.75 -20.73
N GLU A 265 1.46 4.44 -21.69
CA GLU A 265 1.30 3.07 -22.20
C GLU A 265 2.53 2.60 -23.00
N ALA A 266 3.14 3.47 -23.82
CA ALA A 266 4.38 3.19 -24.53
C ALA A 266 5.55 2.90 -23.58
N GLU A 267 5.70 3.68 -22.49
CA GLU A 267 6.73 3.45 -21.48
C GLU A 267 6.51 2.13 -20.72
N ARG A 268 5.25 1.80 -20.39
CA ARG A 268 4.89 0.55 -19.74
C ARG A 268 5.24 -0.66 -20.60
N GLU A 269 4.88 -0.63 -21.88
CA GLU A 269 5.19 -1.72 -22.81
C GLU A 269 6.68 -1.79 -23.17
N LEU A 270 7.40 -0.66 -23.22
CA LEU A 270 8.86 -0.65 -23.39
C LEU A 270 9.59 -1.29 -22.19
N ASP A 271 9.18 -0.98 -20.96
CA ASP A 271 9.73 -1.61 -19.76
C ASP A 271 9.46 -3.13 -19.76
N ARG A 272 8.26 -3.55 -20.16
CA ARG A 272 7.91 -4.96 -20.36
C ARG A 272 8.81 -5.62 -21.40
N LEU A 273 9.03 -4.99 -22.56
CA LEU A 273 9.90 -5.49 -23.63
C LEU A 273 11.35 -5.66 -23.16
N SER A 274 11.86 -4.71 -22.35
CA SER A 274 13.24 -4.74 -21.83
C SER A 274 13.55 -5.91 -20.89
N LYS A 275 12.52 -6.51 -20.30
CA LYS A 275 12.62 -7.65 -19.37
C LYS A 275 12.33 -8.98 -20.06
N MET A 276 11.84 -8.96 -21.29
CA MET A 276 11.38 -10.13 -22.01
C MET A 276 12.51 -10.73 -22.84
N PRO A 277 12.71 -12.07 -22.83
CA PRO A 277 13.67 -12.71 -23.72
C PRO A 277 13.28 -12.50 -25.21
N PRO A 278 14.22 -12.22 -26.12
CA PRO A 278 13.92 -12.00 -27.54
C PRO A 278 13.22 -13.17 -28.25
N GLN A 279 13.36 -14.40 -27.72
CA GLN A 279 12.73 -15.61 -28.27
C GLN A 279 11.26 -15.79 -27.84
N ALA A 280 10.73 -14.93 -26.96
CA ALA A 280 9.35 -15.03 -26.50
C ALA A 280 8.36 -14.67 -27.63
N ALA A 281 7.27 -15.43 -27.75
CA ALA A 281 6.22 -15.20 -28.76
C ALA A 281 5.57 -13.81 -28.65
N GLU A 282 5.56 -13.22 -27.45
CA GLU A 282 5.00 -11.88 -27.19
C GLU A 282 5.96 -10.75 -27.59
N TYR A 283 7.25 -11.02 -27.80
CA TYR A 283 8.26 -10.00 -28.05
C TYR A 283 7.98 -9.22 -29.34
N SER A 284 7.68 -9.94 -30.42
CA SER A 284 7.33 -9.34 -31.71
C SER A 284 6.00 -8.57 -31.66
N VAL A 285 5.05 -9.01 -30.84
CA VAL A 285 3.75 -8.36 -30.66
C VAL A 285 3.90 -7.02 -29.96
N VAL A 286 4.65 -6.98 -28.85
CA VAL A 286 4.93 -5.74 -28.11
C VAL A 286 5.75 -4.77 -28.96
N LYS A 287 6.76 -5.27 -29.69
CA LYS A 287 7.54 -4.45 -30.63
C LYS A 287 6.66 -3.82 -31.72
N THR A 288 5.77 -4.60 -32.33
CA THR A 288 4.85 -4.11 -33.36
C THR A 288 3.88 -3.08 -32.80
N TYR A 289 3.39 -3.28 -31.58
CA TYR A 289 2.54 -2.31 -30.88
C TYR A 289 3.25 -0.98 -30.63
N LEU A 290 4.48 -1.01 -30.13
CA LEU A 290 5.30 0.19 -29.94
C LEU A 290 5.55 0.91 -31.26
N ASP A 291 5.84 0.18 -32.34
CA ASP A 291 5.98 0.76 -33.68
C ASP A 291 4.71 1.47 -34.15
N TRP A 292 3.53 0.88 -33.93
CA TRP A 292 2.25 1.55 -34.21
C TRP A 292 2.08 2.84 -33.41
N LEU A 293 2.30 2.82 -32.09
CA LEU A 293 2.18 4.01 -31.26
C LEU A 293 3.14 5.12 -31.69
N ILE A 294 4.40 4.79 -31.99
CA ILE A 294 5.45 5.75 -32.37
C ILE A 294 5.17 6.37 -33.74
N THR A 295 4.66 5.58 -34.69
CA THR A 295 4.50 6.02 -36.08
C THR A 295 3.18 6.74 -36.34
N LEU A 296 2.23 6.68 -35.42
CA LEU A 296 0.98 7.42 -35.52
C LEU A 296 1.23 8.94 -35.38
N PRO A 297 0.58 9.77 -36.21
CA PRO A 297 0.83 11.21 -36.27
C PRO A 297 0.11 12.00 -35.18
N TRP A 298 0.23 11.61 -33.91
CA TRP A 298 -0.55 12.18 -32.78
C TRP A 298 -0.59 13.72 -32.76
N ASN A 299 0.57 14.35 -32.89
CA ASN A 299 0.74 15.81 -32.83
C ASN A 299 1.20 16.43 -34.16
N LYS A 300 1.08 15.68 -35.28
CA LYS A 300 1.49 16.15 -36.60
C LYS A 300 0.27 16.49 -37.44
N SER A 301 -0.01 17.78 -37.60
CA SER A 301 -1.07 18.28 -38.49
C SER A 301 -0.48 18.89 -39.76
N THR A 302 -1.28 18.96 -40.82
CA THR A 302 -0.93 19.74 -42.01
C THR A 302 -1.13 21.24 -41.76
N GLU A 303 -0.44 22.08 -42.54
CA GLU A 303 -0.66 23.52 -42.53
C GLU A 303 -1.97 23.87 -43.26
N GLU A 304 -3.08 23.88 -42.53
CA GLU A 304 -4.39 24.20 -43.10
C GLU A 304 -4.51 25.69 -43.44
N THR A 305 -4.81 25.98 -44.70
CA THR A 305 -5.15 27.33 -45.17
C THR A 305 -6.45 27.29 -45.96
N ILE A 306 -7.53 27.85 -45.40
CA ILE A 306 -8.82 27.94 -46.08
C ILE A 306 -8.90 29.26 -46.86
N ASP A 307 -8.55 29.19 -48.14
CA ASP A 307 -8.77 30.27 -49.12
C ASP A 307 -9.88 29.84 -50.09
N ILE A 308 -11.00 30.56 -50.05
CA ILE A 308 -12.20 30.23 -50.84
C ILE A 308 -11.96 30.52 -52.31
N GLN A 309 -11.17 31.56 -52.65
CA GLN A 309 -10.87 31.87 -54.04
C GLN A 309 -9.99 30.79 -54.64
N LYS A 310 -8.90 30.43 -53.93
CA LYS A 310 -8.02 29.33 -54.33
C LYS A 310 -8.77 28.00 -54.43
N ALA A 311 -9.71 27.73 -53.52
CA ALA A 311 -10.53 26.53 -53.58
C ALA A 311 -11.44 26.50 -54.81
N ALA A 312 -12.03 27.64 -55.20
CA ALA A 312 -12.83 27.76 -56.41
C ALA A 312 -11.97 27.49 -57.65
N ASP A 313 -10.80 28.12 -57.74
CA ASP A 313 -9.87 27.94 -58.86
C ASP A 313 -9.44 26.47 -59.00
N ILE A 314 -9.15 25.78 -57.89
CA ILE A 314 -8.78 24.34 -57.90
C ILE A 314 -9.97 23.46 -58.32
N LEU A 315 -11.18 23.76 -57.86
CA LEU A 315 -12.37 23.01 -58.24
C LEU A 315 -12.70 23.18 -59.74
N ASP A 316 -12.49 24.38 -60.28
CA ASP A 316 -12.67 24.67 -61.70
C ASP A 316 -11.57 24.08 -62.58
N GLU A 317 -10.33 24.03 -62.09
CA GLU A 317 -9.20 23.35 -62.75
C GLU A 317 -9.43 21.83 -62.84
N ASP A 318 -9.85 21.20 -61.74
CA ASP A 318 -9.95 19.74 -61.64
C ASP A 318 -11.26 19.18 -62.23
N HIS A 319 -12.32 20.00 -62.35
CA HIS A 319 -13.65 19.55 -62.77
C HIS A 319 -14.32 20.54 -63.74
N TYR A 320 -14.69 20.05 -64.91
CA TYR A 320 -15.53 20.79 -65.86
C TYR A 320 -17.03 20.64 -65.49
N ASP A 321 -17.82 21.71 -65.58
CA ASP A 321 -19.23 21.78 -65.12
C ASP A 321 -19.37 21.62 -63.58
N LEU A 322 -20.47 21.03 -63.09
CA LEU A 322 -20.77 20.77 -61.68
C LEU A 322 -20.96 22.02 -60.82
N GLU A 323 -21.44 23.12 -61.41
CA GLU A 323 -21.60 24.43 -60.74
C GLU A 323 -22.27 24.32 -59.35
N LYS A 324 -23.42 23.63 -59.28
CA LYS A 324 -24.16 23.46 -58.02
C LYS A 324 -23.37 22.68 -56.96
N VAL A 325 -22.55 21.72 -57.37
CA VAL A 325 -21.74 20.90 -56.45
C VAL A 325 -20.54 21.71 -55.96
N LYS A 326 -19.87 22.44 -56.87
CA LYS A 326 -18.76 23.34 -56.53
C LYS A 326 -19.22 24.44 -55.58
N GLU A 327 -20.33 25.11 -55.87
CA GLU A 327 -20.95 26.12 -55.01
C GLU A 327 -21.21 25.56 -53.61
N ARG A 328 -21.76 24.33 -53.52
CA ARG A 328 -22.02 23.68 -52.23
C ARG A 328 -20.74 23.34 -51.44
N VAL A 329 -19.67 22.95 -52.13
CA VAL A 329 -18.36 22.72 -51.50
C VAL A 329 -17.78 24.04 -51.00
N LEU A 330 -17.85 25.10 -51.79
CA LEU A 330 -17.38 26.44 -51.40
C LEU A 330 -18.15 26.99 -50.19
N ASP A 331 -19.48 26.82 -50.15
CA ASP A 331 -20.32 27.15 -48.99
C ASP A 331 -19.83 26.42 -47.73
N TYR A 332 -19.59 25.12 -47.85
CA TYR A 332 -19.11 24.30 -46.74
C TYR A 332 -17.75 24.79 -46.21
N LEU A 333 -16.81 25.08 -47.12
CA LEU A 333 -15.51 25.62 -46.79
C LEU A 333 -15.60 27.03 -46.18
N ALA A 334 -16.53 27.87 -46.65
CA ALA A 334 -16.77 29.21 -46.12
C ALA A 334 -17.29 29.17 -44.69
N VAL A 335 -18.24 28.28 -44.40
CA VAL A 335 -18.76 28.06 -43.03
C VAL A 335 -17.63 27.58 -42.11
N ARG A 336 -16.80 26.65 -42.57
CA ARG A 336 -15.65 26.12 -41.81
C ARG A 336 -14.58 27.20 -41.56
N LYS A 337 -14.36 28.10 -42.53
CA LYS A 337 -13.46 29.26 -42.37
C LYS A 337 -13.92 30.20 -41.26
N LEU A 338 -15.24 30.42 -41.15
CA LEU A 338 -15.83 31.29 -40.12
C LEU A 338 -15.88 30.63 -38.74
N LYS A 339 -16.10 29.32 -38.67
CA LYS A 339 -16.15 28.56 -37.41
C LYS A 339 -15.19 27.37 -37.43
N LYS A 340 -13.97 27.61 -36.95
CA LYS A 340 -12.90 26.58 -36.84
C LYS A 340 -13.29 25.35 -36.02
N THR A 341 -14.22 25.48 -35.08
CA THR A 341 -14.64 24.43 -34.14
C THR A 341 -16.05 23.89 -34.43
N MET A 342 -16.69 24.26 -35.54
CA MET A 342 -18.05 23.77 -35.80
C MET A 342 -18.03 22.27 -36.10
N LYS A 343 -18.71 21.50 -35.26
CA LYS A 343 -19.14 20.11 -35.50
C LYS A 343 -20.19 20.12 -36.63
N GLY A 344 -19.75 20.36 -37.86
CA GLY A 344 -20.60 20.49 -39.04
C GLY A 344 -20.99 19.13 -39.64
N PRO A 345 -22.07 19.07 -40.44
CA PRO A 345 -22.48 17.84 -41.10
C PRO A 345 -21.39 17.34 -42.07
N ILE A 346 -21.27 16.02 -42.21
CA ILE A 346 -20.35 15.40 -43.16
C ILE A 346 -20.88 15.59 -44.59
N LEU A 347 -20.02 15.96 -45.52
CA LEU A 347 -20.38 16.07 -46.94
C LEU A 347 -20.65 14.67 -47.52
N CYS A 348 -21.88 14.43 -47.94
CA CYS A 348 -22.29 13.19 -48.61
C CYS A 348 -22.57 13.46 -50.09
N PHE A 349 -21.73 12.89 -50.96
CA PHE A 349 -21.90 12.99 -52.42
C PHE A 349 -22.65 11.78 -52.95
N VAL A 350 -23.85 11.99 -53.51
CA VAL A 350 -24.71 10.92 -54.05
C VAL A 350 -24.88 11.07 -55.56
N GLY A 351 -24.77 9.97 -56.30
CA GLY A 351 -25.00 9.95 -57.74
C GLY A 351 -24.57 8.62 -58.38
N PRO A 352 -24.77 8.42 -59.69
CA PRO A 352 -24.32 7.22 -60.40
C PRO A 352 -22.79 7.05 -60.40
N PRO A 353 -22.26 5.83 -60.61
CA PRO A 353 -20.81 5.63 -60.72
C PRO A 353 -20.22 6.45 -61.88
N GLY A 354 -18.97 6.88 -61.74
CA GLY A 354 -18.26 7.64 -62.78
C GLY A 354 -18.49 9.17 -62.79
N THR A 355 -19.31 9.72 -61.89
CA THR A 355 -19.59 11.18 -61.82
C THR A 355 -18.52 12.01 -61.09
N GLY A 356 -17.31 11.51 -60.91
CA GLY A 356 -16.21 12.28 -60.30
C GLY A 356 -16.24 12.47 -58.78
N LYS A 357 -17.10 11.76 -58.02
CA LYS A 357 -17.22 11.90 -56.55
C LYS A 357 -15.88 11.84 -55.79
N THR A 358 -15.09 10.79 -56.04
CA THR A 358 -13.78 10.62 -55.43
C THR A 358 -12.79 11.70 -55.86
N SER A 359 -12.92 12.19 -57.10
CA SER A 359 -12.07 13.26 -57.63
C SER A 359 -12.35 14.59 -56.91
N ILE A 360 -13.63 14.91 -56.62
CA ILE A 360 -14.01 16.10 -55.85
C ILE A 360 -13.41 16.04 -54.44
N GLY A 361 -13.47 14.89 -53.77
CA GLY A 361 -12.83 14.72 -52.45
C GLY A 361 -11.33 15.00 -52.47
N ARG A 362 -10.63 14.62 -53.54
CA ARG A 362 -9.20 14.92 -53.72
C ARG A 362 -8.96 16.41 -53.95
N SER A 363 -9.79 17.08 -54.74
CA SER A 363 -9.71 18.53 -54.94
C SER A 363 -9.96 19.31 -53.65
N ILE A 364 -10.88 18.84 -52.80
CA ILE A 364 -11.11 19.42 -51.48
C ILE A 364 -9.85 19.31 -50.61
N ALA A 365 -9.20 18.14 -50.59
CA ALA A 365 -7.95 17.96 -49.85
C ALA A 365 -6.82 18.86 -50.39
N ARG A 366 -6.68 18.95 -51.72
CA ARG A 366 -5.74 19.85 -52.40
C ARG A 366 -5.99 21.31 -52.05
N ALA A 367 -7.25 21.74 -52.03
CA ALA A 367 -7.65 23.09 -51.66
C ALA A 367 -7.35 23.43 -50.20
N LEU A 368 -7.53 22.47 -49.29
CA LEU A 368 -7.25 22.63 -47.86
C LEU A 368 -5.78 22.48 -47.47
N GLY A 369 -4.93 21.97 -48.37
CA GLY A 369 -3.55 21.63 -48.05
C GLY A 369 -3.41 20.39 -47.15
N ARG A 370 -4.43 19.52 -47.13
CA ARG A 370 -4.50 18.34 -46.26
C ARG A 370 -4.17 17.07 -47.03
N ASN A 371 -3.64 16.08 -46.32
CA ASN A 371 -3.42 14.74 -46.88
C ASN A 371 -4.77 14.09 -47.24
N PHE A 372 -4.85 13.44 -48.40
CA PHE A 372 -6.06 12.75 -48.86
C PHE A 372 -5.96 11.25 -48.59
N VAL A 373 -6.96 10.70 -47.93
CA VAL A 373 -7.12 9.26 -47.72
C VAL A 373 -8.43 8.81 -48.31
N ARG A 374 -8.39 7.71 -49.08
CA ARG A 374 -9.59 7.03 -49.55
C ARG A 374 -9.71 5.64 -48.93
N MET A 375 -10.84 5.39 -48.29
CA MET A 375 -11.21 4.09 -47.75
C MET A 375 -12.53 3.65 -48.40
N SER A 376 -12.52 2.53 -49.13
CA SER A 376 -13.78 1.92 -49.60
C SER A 376 -14.42 1.15 -48.45
N LEU A 377 -15.71 1.41 -48.24
CA LEU A 377 -16.58 0.67 -47.34
C LEU A 377 -17.30 -0.49 -48.05
N GLY A 378 -17.08 -0.65 -49.36
CA GLY A 378 -17.59 -1.74 -50.15
C GLY A 378 -17.12 -3.10 -49.61
N GLY A 379 -18.09 -3.92 -49.20
CA GLY A 379 -17.81 -5.26 -48.67
C GLY A 379 -17.37 -5.31 -47.21
N VAL A 380 -17.39 -4.17 -46.49
CA VAL A 380 -17.22 -4.16 -45.03
C VAL A 380 -18.42 -4.81 -44.37
N ARG A 381 -18.16 -5.84 -43.56
CA ARG A 381 -19.20 -6.64 -42.87
C ARG A 381 -18.96 -6.83 -41.39
N ASP A 382 -17.77 -6.50 -40.91
CA ASP A 382 -17.35 -6.70 -39.53
C ASP A 382 -16.86 -5.37 -38.94
N GLU A 383 -17.25 -5.10 -37.70
CA GLU A 383 -16.79 -3.95 -36.91
C GLU A 383 -15.27 -3.98 -36.70
N ALA A 384 -14.66 -5.16 -36.64
CA ALA A 384 -13.21 -5.30 -36.50
C ALA A 384 -12.44 -4.69 -37.69
N GLU A 385 -13.07 -4.51 -38.86
CA GLU A 385 -12.44 -3.78 -39.97
C GLU A 385 -12.29 -2.29 -39.68
N ILE A 386 -13.14 -1.72 -38.82
CA ILE A 386 -13.12 -0.32 -38.42
C ILE A 386 -12.31 -0.12 -37.13
N ARG A 387 -12.55 -0.94 -36.10
CA ARG A 387 -11.93 -0.83 -34.75
C ARG A 387 -10.72 -1.73 -34.50
N GLY A 388 -10.39 -2.63 -35.42
CA GLY A 388 -9.29 -3.58 -35.25
C GLY A 388 -9.61 -4.75 -34.34
N PHE A 389 -8.62 -5.63 -34.20
CA PHE A 389 -8.67 -6.80 -33.31
C PHE A 389 -7.86 -6.54 -32.05
N ARG A 390 -8.29 -7.14 -30.93
CA ARG A 390 -7.50 -7.12 -29.69
C ARG A 390 -6.10 -7.68 -29.94
N ARG A 391 -5.09 -6.99 -29.42
CA ARG A 391 -3.65 -7.36 -29.54
C ARG A 391 -3.32 -8.80 -29.11
N THR A 392 -4.17 -9.41 -28.29
CA THR A 392 -4.03 -10.80 -27.82
C THR A 392 -4.21 -11.85 -28.93
N TYR A 393 -4.81 -11.50 -30.07
CA TYR A 393 -4.96 -12.43 -31.19
C TYR A 393 -3.70 -12.47 -32.05
N VAL A 394 -3.28 -13.68 -32.46
CA VAL A 394 -2.14 -13.87 -33.36
C VAL A 394 -2.43 -13.18 -34.69
N GLY A 395 -1.56 -12.26 -35.11
CA GLY A 395 -1.73 -11.48 -36.34
C GLY A 395 -2.74 -10.33 -36.23
N ALA A 396 -3.14 -9.93 -35.03
CA ALA A 396 -3.99 -8.76 -34.82
C ALA A 396 -3.34 -7.49 -35.41
N LEU A 397 -4.17 -6.65 -36.04
CA LEU A 397 -3.80 -5.35 -36.56
C LEU A 397 -4.82 -4.31 -36.10
N PRO A 398 -4.43 -3.01 -36.02
CA PRO A 398 -5.38 -1.92 -35.85
C PRO A 398 -6.44 -1.90 -36.94
N GLY A 399 -7.56 -1.25 -36.68
CA GLY A 399 -8.63 -1.04 -37.64
C GLY A 399 -8.16 -0.20 -38.83
N ARG A 400 -8.89 -0.28 -39.95
CA ARG A 400 -8.54 0.42 -41.19
C ARG A 400 -8.42 1.93 -40.98
N ILE A 401 -9.21 2.52 -40.08
CA ILE A 401 -9.12 3.95 -39.75
C ILE A 401 -7.72 4.32 -39.26
N ILE A 402 -7.20 3.59 -38.26
CA ILE A 402 -5.86 3.81 -37.69
C ILE A 402 -4.77 3.53 -38.74
N GLN A 403 -4.92 2.47 -39.53
CA GLN A 403 -3.96 2.15 -40.61
C GLN A 403 -3.86 3.29 -41.63
N GLU A 404 -5.01 3.84 -42.04
CA GLU A 404 -5.07 4.93 -42.98
C GLU A 404 -4.56 6.26 -42.41
N ILE A 405 -4.80 6.55 -41.12
CA ILE A 405 -4.20 7.71 -40.43
C ILE A 405 -2.67 7.60 -40.45
N ARG A 406 -2.13 6.41 -40.13
CA ARG A 406 -0.68 6.15 -40.20
C ARG A 406 -0.15 6.38 -41.62
N ARG A 407 -0.87 5.93 -42.65
CA ARG A 407 -0.47 6.14 -44.06
C ARG A 407 -0.52 7.62 -44.47
N ALA A 408 -1.50 8.37 -43.97
CA ALA A 408 -1.61 9.80 -44.23
C ALA A 408 -0.43 10.57 -43.62
N GLY A 409 0.07 10.13 -42.46
CA GLY A 409 1.19 10.76 -41.77
C GLY A 409 0.84 12.13 -41.16
N SER A 410 -0.45 12.45 -41.04
CA SER A 410 -0.98 13.59 -40.28
C SER A 410 -2.28 13.20 -39.52
N ASN A 411 -2.63 13.92 -38.46
CA ASN A 411 -3.84 13.70 -37.66
C ASN A 411 -5.10 14.40 -38.19
N ASP A 412 -4.97 15.21 -39.24
CA ASP A 412 -6.02 16.03 -39.82
C ASP A 412 -6.35 15.72 -41.31
N PRO A 413 -6.18 14.49 -41.82
CA PRO A 413 -6.38 14.20 -43.23
C PRO A 413 -7.85 14.35 -43.64
N VAL A 414 -8.07 14.54 -44.93
CA VAL A 414 -9.40 14.42 -45.54
C VAL A 414 -9.66 12.94 -45.81
N PHE A 415 -10.54 12.35 -45.01
CA PHE A 415 -11.04 10.99 -45.21
C PHE A 415 -12.21 10.99 -46.20
N MET A 416 -12.05 10.26 -47.30
CA MET A 416 -13.13 9.92 -48.22
C MET A 416 -13.57 8.47 -47.95
N LEU A 417 -14.77 8.32 -47.40
CA LEU A 417 -15.43 7.02 -47.24
C LEU A 417 -16.27 6.75 -48.49
N ASP A 418 -15.78 5.85 -49.35
CA ASP A 418 -16.44 5.51 -50.62
C ASP A 418 -17.42 4.35 -50.42
N GLU A 419 -18.48 4.30 -51.24
CA GLU A 419 -19.46 3.20 -51.25
C GLU A 419 -20.14 2.91 -49.90
N ILE A 420 -20.50 3.94 -49.14
CA ILE A 420 -21.24 3.78 -47.86
C ILE A 420 -22.57 3.05 -48.03
N ASP A 421 -23.18 3.12 -49.22
CA ASP A 421 -24.41 2.38 -49.57
C ASP A 421 -24.19 0.86 -49.69
N LYS A 422 -22.93 0.41 -49.72
CA LYS A 422 -22.53 -1.01 -49.81
C LYS A 422 -22.11 -1.60 -48.46
N VAL A 423 -22.25 -0.85 -47.38
CA VAL A 423 -22.08 -1.38 -46.02
C VAL A 423 -23.24 -2.32 -45.70
N GLY A 424 -22.93 -3.57 -45.37
CA GLY A 424 -23.92 -4.59 -45.02
C GLY A 424 -23.79 -5.01 -43.57
N ALA A 425 -24.91 -5.23 -42.89
CA ALA A 425 -24.91 -5.87 -41.58
C ALA A 425 -24.76 -7.39 -41.74
N ASP A 426 -23.86 -8.01 -40.99
CA ASP A 426 -23.70 -9.47 -40.93
C ASP A 426 -23.87 -9.95 -39.48
N PHE A 427 -24.00 -11.26 -39.26
CA PHE A 427 -24.37 -11.84 -37.95
C PHE A 427 -23.37 -11.55 -36.79
N ARG A 428 -22.23 -10.92 -37.07
CA ARG A 428 -21.11 -10.67 -36.12
C ARG A 428 -21.04 -9.26 -35.54
N GLY A 429 -21.81 -8.30 -36.07
CA GLY A 429 -21.82 -6.92 -35.57
C GLY A 429 -22.44 -5.93 -36.56
N ASP A 430 -22.68 -4.69 -36.12
CA ASP A 430 -23.15 -3.60 -36.97
C ASP A 430 -21.99 -2.63 -37.28
N PRO A 431 -21.33 -2.75 -38.45
CA PRO A 431 -20.25 -1.84 -38.84
C PRO A 431 -20.72 -0.38 -38.90
N SER A 432 -22.03 -0.13 -39.03
CA SER A 432 -22.61 1.22 -38.99
C SER A 432 -22.45 1.87 -37.63
N ALA A 433 -22.52 1.11 -36.54
CA ALA A 433 -22.32 1.60 -35.18
C ALA A 433 -20.86 2.03 -34.95
N ALA A 434 -19.91 1.22 -35.43
CA ALA A 434 -18.49 1.56 -35.38
C ALA A 434 -18.15 2.79 -36.24
N LEU A 435 -18.77 2.90 -37.42
CA LEU A 435 -18.65 4.10 -38.26
C LEU A 435 -19.26 5.33 -37.59
N LEU A 436 -20.36 5.19 -36.86
CA LEU A 436 -20.98 6.31 -36.14
C LEU A 436 -20.03 6.88 -35.08
N GLU A 437 -19.31 6.03 -34.33
CA GLU A 437 -18.33 6.50 -33.35
C GLU A 437 -17.19 7.29 -33.99
N VAL A 438 -16.74 6.89 -35.18
CA VAL A 438 -15.67 7.59 -35.94
C VAL A 438 -16.18 8.90 -36.54
N LEU A 439 -17.42 8.93 -37.01
CA LEU A 439 -18.00 10.03 -37.76
C LEU A 439 -18.68 11.09 -36.87
N ASP A 440 -19.21 10.69 -35.71
CA ASP A 440 -19.87 11.58 -34.77
C ASP A 440 -18.85 12.45 -34.02
N PRO A 441 -18.87 13.78 -34.19
CA PRO A 441 -17.96 14.68 -33.48
C PRO A 441 -18.16 14.72 -31.96
N GLU A 442 -19.24 14.14 -31.43
CA GLU A 442 -19.43 13.93 -29.99
C GLU A 442 -18.81 12.63 -29.46
N GLN A 443 -18.29 11.76 -30.33
CA GLN A 443 -17.71 10.47 -29.93
C GLN A 443 -16.28 10.29 -30.44
N ASN A 444 -15.95 10.80 -31.63
CA ASN A 444 -14.70 10.51 -32.30
C ASN A 444 -13.43 10.99 -31.56
N PHE A 445 -13.55 11.96 -30.66
CA PHE A 445 -12.45 12.41 -29.80
C PHE A 445 -12.01 11.34 -28.80
N ALA A 446 -12.88 10.35 -28.53
CA ALA A 446 -12.66 9.23 -27.63
C ALA A 446 -12.78 7.87 -28.35
N PHE A 447 -12.60 7.86 -29.68
CA PHE A 447 -12.62 6.63 -30.48
C PHE A 447 -11.61 5.61 -29.93
N ASN A 448 -12.10 4.41 -29.63
CA ASN A 448 -11.26 3.31 -29.13
C ASN A 448 -11.02 2.26 -30.22
N ASP A 449 -9.75 2.08 -30.58
CA ASP A 449 -9.30 0.96 -31.41
C ASP A 449 -8.86 -0.20 -30.52
N HIS A 450 -9.46 -1.38 -30.72
CA HIS A 450 -9.23 -2.55 -29.89
C HIS A 450 -7.77 -3.02 -29.86
N TYR A 451 -6.96 -2.67 -30.86
CA TYR A 451 -5.54 -2.99 -30.90
C TYR A 451 -4.72 -1.99 -30.07
N LEU A 452 -5.08 -0.71 -30.12
CA LEU A 452 -4.37 0.37 -29.42
C LEU A 452 -4.72 0.44 -27.92
N ASP A 453 -5.94 0.01 -27.57
CA ASP A 453 -6.58 0.09 -26.24
C ASP A 453 -6.87 1.54 -25.82
#